data_AF-A0A8B6IYC0-F1
#
_entry.id   AF-A0A8B6IYC0-F1
#
_cell.length_a   1.000
_cell.length_b   1.000
_cell.length_c   1.000
_cell.angle_alpha   90.00
_cell.angle_beta   90.00
_cell.angle_gamma   90.00
#
_symmetry.space_group_name_H-M   'P 1'
#
loop_
_entity.id
_entity.type
_entity.pdbx_description
1 polymer ?
#
loop_
_entity_poly.entity_id
_entity_poly.type
_entity_poly.pdbx_seq_one_letter_code
_entity_poly.pdbx_strand_id
1 'polypeptide(L)' 'MPGKRMVVTPLSNLHIYTQRNTRMRKGEFVEDRKQFENKYLRNEGYAVEVPELYAAIDESAVTIGKVLGG' A
#
# COMPACT_ATOMS: atom_id res chain seq x y z
N MET A 1 3.47 4.97 -6.50
CA MET A 1 3.44 6.14 -5.58
C MET A 1 3.26 7.38 -6.43
N PRO A 2 2.19 8.15 -6.27
CA PRO A 2 2.10 9.45 -6.94
C PRO A 2 3.06 10.44 -6.25
N GLY A 3 3.81 11.22 -7.04
CA GLY A 3 4.70 12.27 -6.54
C GLY A 3 6.21 11.97 -6.60
N LYS A 4 7.04 12.83 -5.99
CA LYS A 4 8.52 12.70 -5.90
C LYS A 4 8.97 11.88 -4.67
N ARG A 5 8.09 11.04 -4.14
CA ARG A 5 8.31 10.29 -2.90
C ARG A 5 9.32 9.17 -3.14
N MET A 6 10.39 9.17 -2.36
CA MET A 6 11.38 8.11 -2.34
C MET A 6 11.58 7.61 -0.91
N VAL A 7 11.55 6.28 -0.77
CA VAL A 7 11.76 5.56 0.49
C VAL A 7 12.90 4.58 0.29
N VAL A 8 13.80 4.51 1.26
CA VAL A 8 14.96 3.60 1.27
C VAL A 8 14.85 2.71 2.50
N THR A 9 14.77 1.40 2.25
CA THR A 9 14.77 0.34 3.27
C THR A 9 15.06 -1.00 2.58
N PRO A 10 15.63 -2.00 3.27
CA PRO A 10 15.63 -3.38 2.76
C PRO A 10 14.21 -3.87 2.53
N LEU A 11 13.98 -4.64 1.45
CA LEU A 11 12.65 -5.19 1.14
C LEU A 11 12.13 -6.13 2.24
N SER A 12 13.05 -6.83 2.91
CA SER A 12 12.71 -7.69 4.04
C SER A 12 12.16 -6.95 5.25
N ASN A 13 12.36 -5.63 5.35
CA ASN A 13 11.85 -4.80 6.44
C ASN A 13 10.39 -4.36 6.23
N LEU A 14 9.79 -4.70 5.08
CA LEU A 14 8.42 -4.36 4.71
C LEU A 14 7.53 -5.60 4.90
N HIS A 15 6.52 -5.49 5.75
CA HIS A 15 5.68 -6.62 6.14
C HIS A 15 4.20 -6.36 5.81
N ILE A 16 3.55 -7.42 5.36
CA ILE A 16 2.10 -7.50 5.23
C ILE A 16 1.63 -8.66 6.10
N TYR A 17 0.92 -8.33 7.17
CA TYR A 17 0.33 -9.32 8.06
C TYR A 17 -1.12 -9.55 7.67
N THR A 18 -1.50 -10.80 7.43
CA THR A 18 -2.90 -11.16 7.24
C THR A 18 -3.42 -11.90 8.47
N GLN A 19 -4.52 -11.44 9.05
CA GLN A 19 -5.08 -12.10 10.24
C GLN A 19 -5.68 -13.46 9.85
N ARG A 20 -5.28 -14.51 10.56
CA ARG A 20 -5.81 -15.87 10.36
C ARG A 20 -7.32 -15.89 10.60
N ASN A 21 -8.05 -16.70 9.82
CA ASN A 21 -9.50 -16.93 9.94
C ASN A 21 -10.41 -15.71 9.72
N THR A 22 -9.91 -14.62 9.13
CA THR A 22 -10.73 -13.44 8.79
C THR A 22 -11.09 -13.33 7.31
N ARG A 23 -10.63 -14.29 6.50
CA ARG A 23 -10.90 -14.30 5.06
C ARG A 23 -12.33 -14.76 4.83
N MET A 24 -13.19 -13.88 4.32
CA MET A 24 -14.58 -14.18 3.98
C MET A 24 -14.79 -13.98 2.48
N ARG A 25 -15.55 -14.89 1.86
CA ARG A 25 -15.93 -14.78 0.44
C ARG A 25 -17.43 -15.05 0.31
N LYS A 26 -18.12 -14.20 -0.45
CA LYS A 26 -19.54 -14.38 -0.78
C LYS A 26 -19.71 -14.14 -2.29
N GLY A 27 -20.40 -15.05 -2.96
CA GLY A 27 -20.86 -14.88 -4.34
C GLY A 27 -22.39 -14.96 -4.35
N GLU A 28 -23.06 -13.99 -4.96
CA GLU A 28 -24.53 -13.97 -5.03
C GLU A 28 -25.05 -13.30 -6.30
N PHE A 29 -26.17 -13.78 -6.82
CA PHE A 29 -26.94 -13.06 -7.83
C PHE A 29 -27.78 -12.00 -7.11
N VAL A 30 -27.48 -10.73 -7.36
CA VAL A 30 -28.23 -9.61 -6.80
C VAL A 30 -29.30 -9.21 -7.80
N GLU A 31 -30.53 -9.65 -7.55
CA GLU A 31 -31.67 -9.45 -8.47
C GLU A 31 -31.98 -7.98 -8.72
N ASP A 32 -31.94 -7.14 -7.68
CA ASP A 32 -32.20 -5.69 -7.77
C ASP A 32 -31.23 -4.99 -8.74
N ARG A 33 -29.95 -5.39 -8.70
CA ARG A 33 -28.90 -4.89 -9.60
C ARG A 33 -28.74 -5.72 -10.87
N LYS A 34 -29.51 -6.81 -11.01
CA LYS A 34 -29.47 -7.76 -12.13
C LYS A 34 -28.05 -8.24 -12.49
N GLN A 35 -27.20 -8.43 -11.48
CA GLN A 35 -25.80 -8.81 -11.67
C GLN A 35 -25.32 -9.85 -10.65
N PHE A 36 -24.35 -10.65 -11.05
CA PHE A 36 -23.63 -11.54 -10.13
C PHE A 36 -22.50 -10.77 -9.45
N GLU A 37 -22.44 -10.84 -8.13
CA GLU A 37 -21.44 -10.13 -7.33
C GLU A 37 -20.55 -11.08 -6.56
N ASN A 38 -19.25 -10.79 -6.58
CA ASN A 38 -18.26 -11.44 -5.74
C ASN A 38 -17.73 -10.44 -4.71
N LYS A 39 -17.84 -10.81 -3.44
CA LYS A 39 -17.32 -10.06 -2.29
C LYS A 39 -16.18 -10.86 -1.67
N TYR A 40 -15.05 -10.21 -1.46
CA TYR A 40 -13.91 -10.77 -0.74
C TYR A 40 -13.48 -9.79 0.34
N LEU A 41 -13.38 -10.29 1.56
CA LEU A 41 -12.95 -9.53 2.73
C LEU A 41 -11.76 -10.26 3.37
N ARG A 42 -10.72 -9.51 3.74
CA ARG A 42 -9.55 -9.99 4.47
C ARG A 42 -9.04 -8.88 5.38
N ASN A 43 -8.73 -9.21 6.63
CA ASN A 43 -8.08 -8.25 7.52
C ASN A 43 -6.56 -8.28 7.32
N GLU A 44 -5.98 -7.11 7.08
CA GLU A 44 -4.57 -6.91 6.76
C GLU A 44 -3.98 -5.73 7.53
N GLY A 45 -2.74 -5.88 7.97
CA GLY A 45 -1.92 -4.79 8.52
C GLY A 45 -0.62 -4.65 7.74
N TYR A 46 -0.20 -3.42 7.49
CA TYR A 46 1.07 -3.07 6.83
C TYR A 46 2.03 -2.52 7.88
N ALA A 47 3.26 -3.01 7.91
CA ALA A 47 4.23 -2.63 8.92
C ALA A 47 5.64 -2.49 8.35
N VAL A 48 6.42 -1.63 9.02
CA VAL A 48 7.87 -1.56 8.94
C VAL A 48 8.39 -2.23 10.21
N GLU A 49 9.20 -3.28 10.09
CA GLU A 49 9.62 -4.09 11.25
C GLU A 49 10.64 -3.36 12.12
N VAL A 50 11.66 -2.77 11.52
CA VAL A 50 12.73 -2.00 12.16
C VAL A 50 12.67 -0.56 11.63
N PRO A 51 12.13 0.39 12.42
CA PRO A 51 11.99 1.79 12.00
C PRO A 51 13.31 2.46 11.61
N GLU A 52 14.42 2.09 12.25
CA GLU A 52 15.76 2.66 12.03
C GLU A 52 16.33 2.33 10.64
N LEU A 53 15.85 1.26 10.00
CA LEU A 53 16.23 0.89 8.65
C LEU A 53 15.39 1.58 7.57
N TYR A 54 14.41 2.38 7.98
CA TYR A 54 13.53 3.12 7.09
C TYR A 54 13.92 4.60 7.02
N ALA A 55 14.16 5.08 5.81
CA ALA A 55 14.31 6.50 5.54
C ALA A 55 13.37 6.92 4.41
N ALA A 56 12.78 8.11 4.54
CA ALA A 56 11.98 8.72 3.48
C ALA A 56 12.45 10.16 3.28
N ILE A 57 12.42 10.62 2.03
CA ILE A 57 12.77 12.00 1.69
C ILE A 57 11.50 12.85 1.70
N ASP A 58 11.62 14.07 2.24
CA ASP A 58 10.60 15.10 2.12
C ASP A 58 10.41 15.47 0.64
N GLU A 59 9.22 15.20 0.11
CA GLU A 59 8.86 15.44 -1.28
C GLU A 59 9.05 16.92 -1.70
N SER A 60 8.86 17.85 -0.77
CA SER A 60 9.02 19.29 -1.01
C SER A 60 10.48 19.70 -1.22
N ALA A 61 11.42 18.94 -0.64
CA ALA A 61 12.85 19.15 -0.77
C ALA A 61 13.45 18.54 -2.06
N VAL A 62 12.64 17.81 -2.85
CA VAL A 62 13.09 17.14 -4.07
C VAL A 62 12.71 17.93 -5.32
N THR A 63 13.68 18.21 -6.18
CA THR A 63 13.46 18.68 -7.55
C THR A 63 13.89 17.60 -8.54
N ILE A 64 12.94 17.09 -9.32
CA ILE A 64 13.22 16.12 -10.40
C ILE A 64 13.17 16.90 -11.71
N GLY A 65 14.32 17.13 -12.35
CA GLY A 65 14.45 17.96 -13.55
C GLY A 65 15.66 18.91 -13.48
N LYS A 66 15.79 19.81 -14.46
CA LYS A 66 16.93 20.74 -14.54
C LYS A 66 16.82 21.85 -13.51
N VAL A 67 17.80 21.96 -12.61
CA VAL A 67 18.00 23.15 -11.77
C VAL A 67 18.64 24.24 -12.65
N LEU A 68 17.95 25.35 -12.86
CA LEU A 68 18.50 26.51 -13.56
C LEU A 68 19.11 27.46 -12.51
N GLY A 69 20.44 27.53 -12.48
CA GLY A 69 21.19 28.64 -11.89
C GLY A 69 21.57 28.47 -10.42
N GLY A 70 22.88 28.30 -10.19
CA GLY A 70 23.60 28.85 -9.05
C GLY A 70 24.53 29.93 -9.56
#